data_AF-A0A328PBM8-F1
#
_entry.id   AF-A0A328PBM8-F1
#
_cell.length_a   1.000
_cell.length_b   1.000
_cell.length_c   1.000
_cell.angle_alpha   90.00
_cell.angle_beta   90.00
_cell.angle_gamma   90.00
#
_symmetry.space_group_name_H-M   'P 1'
#
loop_
_entity.id
_entity.type
_entity.pdbx_description
1 polymer ?
#
loop_
_entity_poly.entity_id
_entity_poly.type
_entity_poly.pdbx_seq_one_letter_code
_entity_poly.pdbx_strand_id
1 'polypeptide(L)'
;MKKLIGGIKIQKQKVIFVTLTILIALSISSAASATDTNEQDSNFSLMAAPIQGQAGTTLKNASVTATPLWETPFTWTIEKTGPTEEYTVNVGDSITIPYNVTITNTQQPDIRKITGIVNVTNGGDKATENLNIILDLYKKPDGGGYTTFVGSYPVDVSSNPVLDPEETGIYPYTIELTDEQVQPGSGYKISANITITNHSGRLGQPFGPSPDTTFIWPSQSTLIDEAITVKDTYIDLNGVEHVIDLGTYSTDPTLPGTTYVEPNSSYQIPTQITIGPFNTLGGPYPFTNTASFVTTDTGATGSDSWTVNVYVMGAKGTLTIGYWKTHTGLYGNNKDVVTPLLGSGIWLGTPDGAKSVLVTSAEQARELLSMSGDASNGINKLYAQLLAAKLNIANGADGSSISTTIVAADEFLATHNASDWSSLTKKQKQEVLKWAYLLDQYNNGY
;
A
#
# COMPACT_ATOMS: atom_id res chain seq x y z
N MET A 1 -3.15 29.57 -36.29
CA MET A 1 -3.29 28.14 -35.97
C MET A 1 -3.69 28.02 -34.51
N LYS A 2 -4.88 27.43 -34.26
CA LYS A 2 -5.41 27.09 -32.94
C LYS A 2 -4.51 26.05 -32.26
N LYS A 3 -4.28 26.18 -30.95
CA LYS A 3 -4.22 25.00 -30.08
C LYS A 3 -4.78 25.36 -28.69
N LEU A 4 -5.94 24.79 -28.42
CA LEU A 4 -6.63 24.79 -27.13
C LEU A 4 -5.76 24.05 -26.11
N ILE A 5 -5.58 24.64 -24.93
CA ILE A 5 -5.17 23.92 -23.72
C ILE A 5 -6.40 23.90 -22.82
N GLY A 6 -7.07 22.75 -22.79
CA GLY A 6 -8.19 22.48 -21.91
C GLY A 6 -7.69 22.16 -20.51
N GLY A 7 -8.08 22.97 -19.53
CA GLY A 7 -7.85 22.69 -18.12
C GLY A 7 -8.76 21.55 -17.65
N ILE A 8 -8.16 20.45 -17.21
CA ILE A 8 -8.86 19.37 -16.52
C ILE A 8 -9.01 19.80 -15.05
N LYS A 9 -10.24 20.16 -14.65
CA LYS A 9 -10.61 20.30 -13.25
C LYS A 9 -10.89 18.92 -12.68
N ILE A 10 -10.06 18.45 -11.76
CA ILE A 10 -10.33 17.27 -10.94
C ILE A 10 -11.39 17.67 -9.90
N GLN A 11 -12.63 17.24 -10.12
CA GLN A 11 -13.72 17.33 -9.14
C GLN A 11 -13.51 16.25 -8.08
N LYS A 12 -13.29 16.65 -6.83
CA LYS A 12 -13.33 15.76 -5.67
C LYS A 12 -14.75 15.20 -5.52
N GLN A 13 -14.94 13.93 -5.85
CA GLN A 13 -16.17 13.21 -5.52
C GLN A 13 -16.24 13.03 -4.00
N LYS A 14 -17.18 13.74 -3.37
CA LYS A 14 -17.60 13.45 -1.99
C LYS A 14 -18.42 12.16 -2.02
N VAL A 15 -17.87 11.09 -1.44
CA VAL A 15 -18.62 9.88 -1.12
C VAL A 15 -19.54 10.21 0.05
N ILE A 16 -20.84 10.34 -0.23
CA ILE A 16 -21.88 10.50 0.78
C ILE A 16 -22.34 9.10 1.17
N PHE A 17 -22.02 8.68 2.40
CA PHE A 17 -22.65 7.51 3.01
C PHE A 17 -24.11 7.84 3.30
N VAL A 18 -25.03 7.22 2.56
CA VAL A 18 -26.47 7.26 2.84
C VAL A 18 -26.78 6.08 3.74
N THR A 19 -26.95 6.35 5.04
CA THR A 19 -27.44 5.37 6.01
C THR A 19 -28.96 5.21 5.82
N LEU A 20 -29.38 4.06 5.30
CA LEU A 20 -30.79 3.72 5.11
C LEU A 20 -31.34 3.12 6.41
N THR A 21 -32.02 3.94 7.21
CA THR A 21 -32.74 3.48 8.41
C THR A 21 -34.14 3.00 8.00
N ILE A 22 -34.35 1.68 7.99
CA ILE A 22 -35.68 1.08 7.76
C ILE A 22 -36.44 1.07 9.09
N LEU A 23 -37.52 1.85 9.15
CA LEU A 23 -38.47 1.94 10.25
C LEU A 23 -39.57 0.90 10.04
N ILE A 24 -39.55 -0.21 10.79
CA ILE A 24 -40.63 -1.22 10.78
C ILE A 24 -41.71 -0.77 11.75
N ALA A 25 -42.86 -0.33 11.21
CA ALA A 25 -44.06 -0.08 11.98
C ALA A 25 -44.83 -1.40 12.18
N LEU A 26 -44.90 -1.84 13.43
CA LEU A 26 -45.72 -2.96 13.89
C LEU A 26 -47.15 -2.43 14.18
N SER A 27 -48.17 -2.91 13.45
CA SER A 27 -49.57 -2.71 13.83
C SER A 27 -50.20 -4.06 14.18
N ILE A 28 -50.45 -4.23 15.48
CA ILE A 28 -51.24 -5.31 16.06
C ILE A 28 -52.69 -4.82 16.10
N SER A 29 -53.61 -5.55 15.49
CA SER A 29 -55.04 -5.40 15.74
C SER A 29 -55.65 -6.77 16.03
N SER A 30 -55.90 -7.01 17.31
CA SER A 30 -56.76 -8.07 17.81
C SER A 30 -58.21 -7.57 17.85
N ALA A 31 -59.15 -8.40 17.38
CA ALA A 31 -60.55 -8.30 17.75
C ALA A 31 -61.14 -9.71 17.77
N ALA A 32 -61.50 -10.16 18.97
CA ALA A 32 -62.36 -11.31 19.20
C ALA A 32 -63.82 -10.89 19.01
N SER A 33 -64.66 -11.79 18.49
CA SER A 33 -66.07 -11.86 18.89
C SER A 33 -66.58 -13.28 18.65
N ALA A 34 -67.04 -13.90 19.73
CA ALA A 34 -67.88 -15.09 19.72
C ALA A 34 -69.34 -14.71 19.38
N THR A 35 -70.10 -15.64 18.77
CA THR A 35 -71.31 -16.27 19.36
C THR A 35 -72.00 -17.16 18.32
N ASP A 36 -72.00 -18.47 18.59
CA ASP A 36 -73.16 -19.36 18.75
C ASP A 36 -74.35 -19.31 17.77
N THR A 37 -74.67 -20.44 17.11
CA THR A 37 -75.85 -21.28 17.41
C THR A 37 -76.06 -22.42 16.39
N ASN A 38 -76.46 -23.56 16.96
CA ASN A 38 -77.10 -24.76 16.39
C ASN A 38 -77.83 -24.64 15.04
N GLU A 39 -77.71 -25.67 14.19
CA GLU A 39 -78.90 -26.41 13.71
C GLU A 39 -78.56 -27.83 13.23
N GLN A 40 -79.56 -28.69 13.43
CA GLN A 40 -79.56 -30.14 13.32
C GLN A 40 -79.83 -30.63 11.89
N ASP A 41 -79.44 -31.90 11.68
CA ASP A 41 -80.02 -32.89 10.77
C ASP A 41 -79.97 -32.64 9.24
N SER A 42 -79.25 -33.53 8.54
CA SER A 42 -79.89 -34.71 7.94
C SER A 42 -78.92 -35.55 7.10
N ASN A 43 -78.96 -36.85 7.36
CA ASN A 43 -78.40 -37.91 6.53
C ASN A 43 -78.91 -37.79 5.08
N PHE A 44 -78.00 -37.62 4.12
CA PHE A 44 -78.24 -37.99 2.73
C PHE A 44 -77.01 -38.74 2.19
N SER A 45 -77.09 -40.07 2.26
CA SER A 45 -76.18 -40.99 1.58
C SER A 45 -76.47 -40.93 0.07
N LEU A 46 -75.69 -40.13 -0.65
CA LEU A 46 -75.61 -40.18 -2.10
C LEU A 46 -74.50 -41.14 -2.49
N MET A 47 -74.86 -42.20 -3.21
CA MET A 47 -73.91 -43.05 -3.89
C MET A 47 -73.06 -42.21 -4.84
N ALA A 48 -71.76 -42.14 -4.56
CA ALA A 48 -70.78 -41.48 -5.41
C ALA A 48 -70.70 -42.23 -6.74
N ALA A 49 -71.17 -41.56 -7.80
CA ALA A 49 -70.76 -41.88 -9.16
C ALA A 49 -69.22 -41.77 -9.26
N PRO A 50 -68.56 -42.56 -10.11
CA PRO A 50 -67.12 -42.44 -10.30
C PRO A 50 -66.80 -41.00 -10.73
N ILE A 51 -66.04 -40.28 -9.91
CA ILE A 51 -65.55 -38.95 -10.22
C ILE A 51 -64.72 -39.10 -11.50
N GLN A 52 -65.29 -38.65 -12.62
CA GLN A 52 -64.57 -38.48 -13.88
C GLN A 52 -63.30 -37.69 -13.56
N GLY A 53 -62.15 -38.30 -13.81
CA GLY A 53 -60.84 -37.81 -13.38
C GLY A 53 -60.69 -36.32 -13.70
N GLN A 54 -60.68 -35.51 -12.64
CA GLN A 54 -60.38 -34.11 -12.80
C GLN A 54 -58.92 -34.01 -13.29
N ALA A 55 -58.75 -33.68 -14.57
CA ALA A 55 -57.44 -33.58 -15.20
C ALA A 55 -56.69 -32.38 -14.59
N GLY A 56 -55.76 -32.65 -13.67
CA GLY A 56 -54.75 -31.68 -13.24
C GLY A 56 -53.54 -31.71 -14.17
N THR A 57 -52.43 -31.12 -13.73
CA THR A 57 -51.12 -31.30 -14.38
C THR A 57 -50.16 -32.12 -13.53
N THR A 58 -48.93 -32.37 -13.99
CA THR A 58 -47.88 -33.06 -13.22
C THR A 58 -46.57 -32.29 -13.28
N LEU A 59 -45.65 -32.56 -12.37
CA LEU A 59 -44.29 -32.04 -12.41
C LEU A 59 -43.31 -33.20 -12.67
N LYS A 60 -42.39 -33.04 -13.61
CA LYS A 60 -41.39 -34.05 -14.00
C LYS A 60 -40.00 -33.42 -14.11
N ASN A 61 -38.97 -34.26 -14.23
CA ASN A 61 -37.58 -33.86 -14.39
C ASN A 61 -37.08 -32.86 -13.34
N ALA A 62 -37.63 -32.94 -12.13
CA ALA A 62 -37.26 -32.05 -11.05
C ALA A 62 -35.84 -32.36 -10.56
N SER A 63 -35.00 -31.33 -10.42
CA SER A 63 -33.62 -31.47 -9.94
C SER A 63 -33.21 -30.26 -9.11
N VAL A 64 -32.28 -30.45 -8.18
CA VAL A 64 -31.66 -29.39 -7.40
C VAL A 64 -30.14 -29.56 -7.39
N THR A 65 -29.40 -28.47 -7.57
CA THR A 65 -27.93 -28.43 -7.40
C THR A 65 -27.58 -27.57 -6.20
N ALA A 66 -26.47 -27.85 -5.53
CA ALA A 66 -25.98 -27.06 -4.41
C ALA A 66 -24.45 -26.97 -4.41
N THR A 67 -23.93 -25.76 -4.22
CA THR A 67 -22.49 -25.49 -4.14
C THR A 67 -22.23 -24.62 -2.91
N PRO A 68 -21.53 -25.14 -1.90
CA PRO A 68 -21.18 -24.34 -0.72
C PRO A 68 -20.04 -23.37 -1.04
N LEU A 69 -20.10 -22.19 -0.44
CA LEU A 69 -19.09 -21.15 -0.48
C LEU A 69 -18.77 -20.72 0.95
N TRP A 70 -17.49 -20.74 1.30
CA TRP A 70 -17.00 -20.20 2.56
C TRP A 70 -15.75 -19.37 2.29
N GLU A 71 -15.88 -18.06 2.40
CA GLU A 71 -14.81 -17.09 2.15
C GLU A 71 -14.53 -16.27 3.41
N THR A 72 -13.27 -15.93 3.65
CA THR A 72 -12.82 -15.01 4.70
C THR A 72 -12.12 -13.83 4.03
N PRO A 73 -12.80 -12.69 3.84
CA PRO A 73 -12.22 -11.53 3.17
C PRO A 73 -11.32 -10.71 4.11
N PHE A 74 -10.29 -10.10 3.55
CA PHE A 74 -9.45 -9.10 4.22
C PHE A 74 -9.52 -7.75 3.51
N THR A 75 -9.40 -6.68 4.29
CA THR A 75 -9.15 -5.34 3.76
C THR A 75 -7.80 -4.83 4.25
N TRP A 76 -7.17 -3.98 3.46
CA TRP A 76 -5.86 -3.41 3.76
C TRP A 76 -5.89 -1.88 3.73
N THR A 77 -5.14 -1.25 4.63
CA THR A 77 -4.83 0.18 4.59
C THR A 77 -3.32 0.37 4.63
N ILE A 78 -2.86 1.52 4.13
CA ILE A 78 -1.45 1.89 4.10
C ILE A 78 -1.29 3.32 4.60
N GLU A 79 -0.28 3.55 5.42
CA GLU A 79 0.14 4.85 5.93
C GLU A 79 1.64 5.03 5.68
N LYS A 80 2.05 6.21 5.24
CA LYS A 80 3.44 6.56 5.00
C LYS A 80 3.83 7.73 5.87
N THR A 81 4.83 7.53 6.70
CA THR A 81 5.35 8.56 7.61
C THR A 81 6.83 8.79 7.38
N GLY A 82 7.26 10.03 7.49
CA GLY A 82 8.66 10.41 7.40
C GLY A 82 8.93 11.73 8.13
N PRO A 83 10.19 12.19 8.13
CA PRO A 83 10.58 13.45 8.75
C PRO A 83 9.76 14.64 8.22
N THR A 84 9.39 15.57 9.09
CA THR A 84 8.72 16.83 8.69
C THR A 84 9.69 18.01 8.66
N GLU A 85 10.91 17.81 9.15
CA GLU A 85 11.97 18.81 9.12
C GLU A 85 12.51 18.98 7.71
N GLU A 86 12.81 20.23 7.34
CA GLU A 86 13.36 20.55 6.03
C GLU A 86 14.85 20.17 5.98
N TYR A 87 15.29 19.64 4.85
CA TYR A 87 16.69 19.28 4.63
C TYR A 87 17.43 20.39 3.90
N THR A 88 18.68 20.64 4.31
CA THR A 88 19.57 21.60 3.65
C THR A 88 20.79 20.87 3.11
N VAL A 89 21.04 20.96 1.81
CA VAL A 89 22.12 20.27 1.08
C VAL A 89 22.91 21.25 0.21
N ASN A 90 24.16 20.94 -0.14
CA ASN A 90 24.89 21.73 -1.13
C ASN A 90 24.62 21.23 -2.55
N VAL A 91 24.99 22.03 -3.55
CA VAL A 91 24.98 21.59 -4.95
C VAL A 91 25.87 20.36 -5.12
N GLY A 92 25.34 19.35 -5.82
CA GLY A 92 26.03 18.09 -6.10
C GLY A 92 25.84 17.04 -5.01
N ASP A 93 25.40 17.41 -3.81
CA ASP A 93 25.17 16.46 -2.73
C ASP A 93 23.92 15.61 -2.99
N SER A 94 23.85 14.45 -2.35
CA SER A 94 22.64 13.63 -2.22
C SER A 94 22.35 13.43 -0.73
N ILE A 95 21.09 13.19 -0.38
CA ILE A 95 20.68 12.92 1.00
C ILE A 95 19.91 11.62 1.10
N THR A 96 20.18 10.85 2.16
CA THR A 96 19.42 9.65 2.51
C THR A 96 18.43 9.98 3.61
N ILE A 97 17.15 9.73 3.36
CA ILE A 97 16.05 10.09 4.26
C ILE A 97 15.37 8.80 4.75
N PRO A 98 15.33 8.54 6.07
CA PRO A 98 14.56 7.43 6.61
C PRO A 98 13.06 7.73 6.56
N TYR A 99 12.24 6.71 6.33
CA TYR A 99 10.78 6.79 6.41
C TYR A 99 10.21 5.41 6.78
N ASN A 100 8.94 5.38 7.17
CA ASN A 100 8.22 4.15 7.49
C ASN A 100 6.99 4.02 6.60
N VAL A 101 6.70 2.80 6.18
CA VAL A 101 5.41 2.41 5.59
C VAL A 101 4.73 1.46 6.56
N THR A 102 3.54 1.81 7.01
CA THR A 102 2.70 0.95 7.85
C THR A 102 1.59 0.38 6.99
N ILE A 103 1.48 -0.95 6.95
CA ILE A 103 0.32 -1.63 6.37
C ILE A 103 -0.53 -2.19 7.51
N THR A 104 -1.85 -2.13 7.38
CA THR A 104 -2.78 -2.68 8.36
C THR A 104 -3.77 -3.57 7.63
N ASN A 105 -3.95 -4.80 8.11
CA ASN A 105 -4.98 -5.70 7.59
C ASN A 105 -6.17 -5.76 8.56
N THR A 106 -7.37 -5.97 8.03
CA THR A 106 -8.58 -6.16 8.82
C THR A 106 -9.41 -7.28 8.22
N GLN A 107 -9.55 -8.37 8.96
CA GLN A 107 -10.42 -9.48 8.62
C GLN A 107 -11.88 -9.02 8.65
N GLN A 108 -12.59 -9.28 7.57
CA GLN A 108 -14.02 -9.02 7.45
C GLN A 108 -14.82 -10.23 7.93
N PRO A 109 -16.12 -10.07 8.24
CA PRO A 109 -16.99 -11.21 8.52
C PRO A 109 -16.95 -12.23 7.39
N ASP A 110 -16.90 -13.51 7.76
CA ASP A 110 -16.93 -14.62 6.81
C ASP A 110 -18.21 -14.59 5.96
N ILE A 111 -18.06 -14.92 4.68
CA ILE A 111 -19.17 -15.11 3.75
C ILE A 111 -19.47 -16.61 3.68
N ARG A 112 -20.68 -17.01 4.10
CA ARG A 112 -21.11 -18.42 4.10
C ARG A 112 -22.40 -18.56 3.33
N LYS A 113 -22.31 -19.14 2.12
CA LYS A 113 -23.42 -19.24 1.18
C LYS A 113 -23.55 -20.63 0.58
N ILE A 114 -24.76 -20.99 0.19
CA ILE A 114 -25.02 -22.10 -0.72
C ILE A 114 -25.68 -21.51 -1.96
N THR A 115 -25.08 -21.70 -3.12
CA THR A 115 -25.68 -21.31 -4.39
C THR A 115 -26.12 -22.56 -5.15
N GLY A 116 -27.16 -22.42 -5.97
CA GLY A 116 -27.69 -23.54 -6.71
C GLY A 116 -28.81 -23.18 -7.65
N ILE A 117 -29.38 -24.19 -8.29
CA ILE A 117 -30.47 -24.07 -9.24
C ILE A 117 -31.49 -25.16 -8.95
N VAL A 118 -32.77 -24.82 -8.98
CA VAL A 118 -33.87 -25.77 -9.06
C VAL A 118 -34.41 -25.78 -10.48
N ASN A 119 -34.48 -26.95 -11.10
CA ASN A 119 -35.16 -27.15 -12.38
C ASN A 119 -36.42 -27.97 -12.16
N VAL A 120 -37.49 -27.62 -12.87
CA VAL A 120 -38.71 -28.44 -12.92
C VAL A 120 -39.44 -28.23 -14.24
N THR A 121 -39.92 -29.33 -14.82
CA THR A 121 -40.72 -29.31 -16.04
C THR A 121 -42.18 -29.60 -15.71
N ASN A 122 -43.10 -28.83 -16.28
CA ASN A 122 -44.51 -29.20 -16.27
C ASN A 122 -44.73 -30.38 -17.22
N GLY A 123 -45.16 -31.52 -16.69
CA GLY A 123 -45.33 -32.77 -17.44
C GLY A 123 -46.76 -33.09 -17.87
N GLY A 124 -47.72 -32.19 -17.63
CA GLY A 124 -49.12 -32.41 -18.04
C GLY A 124 -49.65 -31.34 -19.00
N ASP A 125 -50.92 -31.48 -19.38
CA ASP A 125 -51.55 -30.70 -20.46
C ASP A 125 -52.14 -29.36 -20.01
N LYS A 126 -51.94 -28.96 -18.74
CA LYS A 126 -52.42 -27.69 -18.18
C LYS A 126 -51.28 -26.91 -17.57
N ALA A 127 -51.34 -25.59 -17.66
CA ALA A 127 -50.39 -24.71 -16.97
C ALA A 127 -50.45 -24.92 -15.45
N THR A 128 -49.33 -24.75 -14.75
CA THR A 128 -49.27 -24.91 -13.29
C THR A 128 -49.99 -23.80 -12.55
N GLU A 129 -50.60 -24.11 -11.40
CA GLU A 129 -51.18 -23.10 -10.51
C GLU A 129 -50.43 -23.06 -9.18
N ASN A 130 -50.12 -21.83 -8.71
CA ASN A 130 -49.45 -21.56 -7.44
C ASN A 130 -48.14 -22.35 -7.29
N LEU A 131 -47.28 -22.32 -8.31
CA LEU A 131 -45.96 -22.92 -8.23
C LEU A 131 -45.21 -22.33 -7.03
N ASN A 132 -44.77 -23.19 -6.12
CA ASN A 132 -44.05 -22.81 -4.93
C ASN A 132 -42.88 -23.76 -4.71
N ILE A 133 -41.73 -23.20 -4.34
CA ILE A 133 -40.49 -23.95 -4.11
C ILE A 133 -39.92 -23.56 -2.76
N ILE A 134 -39.77 -24.55 -1.87
CA ILE A 134 -39.16 -24.39 -0.55
C ILE A 134 -37.98 -25.36 -0.43
N LEU A 135 -36.80 -24.84 -0.11
CA LEU A 135 -35.60 -25.63 0.14
C LEU A 135 -35.48 -25.93 1.62
N ASP A 136 -35.51 -27.21 1.98
CA ASP A 136 -35.21 -27.65 3.34
C ASP A 136 -33.74 -28.10 3.42
N LEU A 137 -32.98 -27.45 4.30
CA LEU A 137 -31.58 -27.75 4.54
C LEU A 137 -31.43 -28.65 5.77
N TYR A 138 -30.73 -29.77 5.60
CA TYR A 138 -30.40 -30.72 6.63
C TYR A 138 -28.88 -30.90 6.74
N LYS A 139 -28.43 -31.15 7.96
CA LYS A 139 -27.05 -31.46 8.31
C LYS A 139 -26.95 -32.91 8.79
N LYS A 140 -25.82 -33.56 8.47
CA LYS A 140 -25.47 -34.91 8.89
C LYS A 140 -24.71 -34.86 10.24
N PRO A 141 -25.30 -35.30 11.37
CA PRO A 141 -24.54 -35.55 12.60
C PRO A 141 -23.52 -36.69 12.42
N ASP A 142 -22.47 -36.68 13.25
CA ASP A 142 -21.37 -37.65 13.16
C ASP A 142 -21.89 -39.10 13.20
N GLY A 143 -21.60 -39.86 12.14
CA GLY A 143 -21.98 -41.27 12.00
C GLY A 143 -23.45 -41.54 11.65
N GLY A 144 -24.30 -40.52 11.45
CA GLY A 144 -25.74 -40.65 11.19
C GLY A 144 -26.20 -40.33 9.76
N GLY A 145 -27.53 -40.35 9.53
CA GLY A 145 -28.16 -39.83 8.31
C GLY A 145 -28.38 -38.31 8.37
N TYR A 146 -28.96 -37.68 7.35
CA TYR A 146 -29.27 -36.24 7.34
C TYR A 146 -30.51 -35.94 8.18
N THR A 147 -30.33 -35.73 9.48
CA THR A 147 -31.45 -35.62 10.44
C THR A 147 -31.53 -34.27 11.15
N THR A 148 -30.48 -33.45 11.14
CA THR A 148 -30.49 -32.15 11.82
C THR A 148 -31.04 -31.10 10.87
N PHE A 149 -32.27 -30.65 11.11
CA PHE A 149 -32.88 -29.57 10.33
C PHE A 149 -32.19 -28.24 10.64
N VAL A 150 -31.79 -27.52 9.59
CA VAL A 150 -31.10 -26.24 9.68
C VAL A 150 -32.05 -25.07 9.42
N GLY A 151 -32.93 -25.21 8.42
CA GLY A 151 -33.90 -24.18 8.04
C GLY A 151 -34.62 -24.49 6.74
N SER A 152 -35.68 -23.72 6.48
CA SER A 152 -36.43 -23.70 5.22
C SER A 152 -36.24 -22.36 4.53
N TYR A 153 -35.97 -22.39 3.22
CA TYR A 153 -35.65 -21.20 2.43
C TYR A 153 -36.54 -21.15 1.18
N PRO A 154 -37.42 -20.14 1.04
CA PRO A 154 -38.23 -20.00 -0.16
C PRO A 154 -37.34 -19.62 -1.36
N VAL A 155 -37.63 -20.18 -2.53
CA VAL A 155 -37.00 -19.80 -3.79
C VAL A 155 -37.89 -18.81 -4.52
N ASP A 156 -37.29 -17.75 -5.05
CA ASP A 156 -38.01 -16.78 -5.87
C ASP A 156 -38.39 -17.39 -7.22
N VAL A 157 -39.69 -17.59 -7.43
CA VAL A 157 -40.28 -18.11 -8.67
C VAL A 157 -40.84 -17.00 -9.57
N SER A 158 -40.65 -15.73 -9.21
CA SER A 158 -41.27 -14.59 -9.91
C SER A 158 -40.81 -14.45 -11.37
N SER A 159 -39.65 -14.99 -11.72
CA SER A 159 -39.16 -15.04 -13.11
C SER A 159 -40.02 -15.92 -14.01
N ASN A 160 -40.64 -16.96 -13.45
CA ASN A 160 -41.54 -17.86 -14.16
C ASN A 160 -42.51 -18.57 -13.19
N PRO A 161 -43.56 -17.89 -12.70
CA PRO A 161 -44.43 -18.43 -11.65
C PRO A 161 -45.48 -19.44 -12.16
N VAL A 162 -45.62 -19.57 -13.49
CA VAL A 162 -46.59 -20.45 -14.15
C VAL A 162 -45.88 -21.13 -15.31
N LEU A 163 -45.73 -22.44 -15.25
CA LEU A 163 -45.18 -23.25 -16.32
C LEU A 163 -46.29 -23.76 -17.23
N ASP A 164 -46.25 -23.42 -18.51
CA ASP A 164 -47.09 -24.01 -19.54
C ASP A 164 -46.77 -25.51 -19.75
N PRO A 165 -47.63 -26.28 -20.41
CA PRO A 165 -47.36 -27.69 -20.73
C PRO A 165 -45.99 -27.88 -21.40
N GLU A 166 -45.20 -28.81 -20.87
CA GLU A 166 -43.82 -29.11 -21.30
C GLU A 166 -42.79 -27.99 -21.07
N GLU A 167 -43.18 -26.86 -20.47
CA GLU A 167 -42.25 -25.80 -20.11
C GLU A 167 -41.37 -26.21 -18.92
N THR A 168 -40.09 -25.80 -18.96
CA THR A 168 -39.13 -26.00 -17.87
C THR A 168 -38.77 -24.66 -17.24
N GLY A 169 -39.02 -24.55 -15.94
CA GLY A 169 -38.56 -23.44 -15.11
C GLY A 169 -37.16 -23.71 -14.55
N ILE A 170 -36.35 -22.64 -14.50
CA ILE A 170 -34.99 -22.64 -13.96
C ILE A 170 -34.92 -21.53 -12.90
N TYR A 171 -34.75 -21.91 -11.65
CA TYR A 171 -34.82 -21.00 -10.51
C TYR A 171 -33.49 -21.00 -9.74
N PRO A 172 -32.60 -20.02 -9.98
CA PRO A 172 -31.39 -19.89 -9.20
C PRO A 172 -31.73 -19.48 -7.76
N TYR A 173 -30.93 -19.94 -6.80
CA TYR A 173 -31.09 -19.58 -5.40
C TYR A 173 -29.76 -19.34 -4.70
N THR A 174 -29.82 -18.56 -3.63
CA THR A 174 -28.72 -18.33 -2.70
C THR A 174 -29.27 -18.45 -1.28
N ILE A 175 -28.62 -19.26 -0.45
CA ILE A 175 -28.90 -19.36 0.98
C ILE A 175 -27.70 -18.79 1.72
N GLU A 176 -27.92 -17.81 2.59
CA GLU A 176 -26.91 -17.29 3.51
C GLU A 176 -27.04 -18.01 4.86
N LEU A 177 -25.90 -18.41 5.44
CA LEU A 177 -25.86 -19.16 6.69
C LEU A 177 -25.08 -18.40 7.76
N THR A 178 -25.48 -18.56 9.02
CA THR A 178 -24.73 -18.07 10.18
C THR A 178 -23.64 -19.06 10.60
N ASP A 179 -22.72 -18.60 11.44
CA ASP A 179 -21.63 -19.42 12.01
C ASP A 179 -22.17 -20.66 12.73
N GLU A 180 -23.30 -20.55 13.45
CA GLU A 180 -23.89 -21.65 14.20
C GLU A 180 -24.50 -22.74 13.30
N GLN A 181 -24.89 -22.38 12.07
CA GLN A 181 -25.48 -23.30 11.11
C GLN A 181 -24.43 -24.10 10.34
N VAL A 182 -23.18 -23.63 10.37
CA VAL A 182 -22.06 -24.19 9.62
C VAL A 182 -21.17 -25.04 10.51
N GLN A 183 -20.86 -26.26 10.06
CA GLN A 183 -19.82 -27.09 10.65
C GLN A 183 -18.81 -27.50 9.56
N PRO A 184 -17.54 -27.08 9.69
CA PRO A 184 -16.49 -27.42 8.73
C PRO A 184 -16.37 -28.93 8.49
N GLY A 185 -16.28 -29.33 7.22
CA GLY A 185 -16.12 -30.73 6.81
C GLY A 185 -17.36 -31.62 6.98
N SER A 186 -18.47 -31.10 7.52
CA SER A 186 -19.71 -31.88 7.68
C SER A 186 -20.48 -32.03 6.37
N GLY A 187 -21.25 -33.12 6.27
CA GLY A 187 -22.17 -33.34 5.16
C GLY A 187 -23.49 -32.62 5.33
N TYR A 188 -24.01 -32.04 4.25
CA TYR A 188 -25.30 -31.38 4.17
C TYR A 188 -26.16 -32.00 3.06
N LYS A 189 -27.48 -31.85 3.19
CA LYS A 189 -28.48 -32.24 2.18
C LYS A 189 -29.47 -31.11 2.01
N ILE A 190 -29.76 -30.75 0.78
CA ILE A 190 -30.86 -29.84 0.45
C ILE A 190 -31.97 -30.63 -0.25
N SER A 191 -33.20 -30.45 0.18
CA SER A 191 -34.40 -31.04 -0.43
C SER A 191 -35.26 -29.91 -0.98
N ALA A 192 -35.57 -29.91 -2.27
CA ALA A 192 -36.40 -28.88 -2.88
C ALA A 192 -37.84 -29.36 -2.94
N ASN A 193 -38.71 -28.91 -2.03
CA ASN A 193 -40.13 -29.22 -2.09
C ASN A 193 -40.81 -28.31 -3.12
N ILE A 194 -41.15 -28.90 -4.27
CA ILE A 194 -41.77 -28.19 -5.40
C ILE A 194 -43.25 -28.55 -5.42
N THR A 195 -44.13 -27.58 -5.25
CA THR A 195 -45.57 -27.82 -5.17
C THR A 195 -46.37 -26.94 -6.12
N ILE A 196 -47.50 -27.49 -6.57
CA ILE A 196 -48.56 -26.80 -7.31
C ILE A 196 -49.90 -27.19 -6.69
N THR A 197 -50.95 -26.37 -6.85
CA THR A 197 -52.28 -26.68 -6.32
C THR A 197 -53.17 -27.43 -7.30
N ASN A 198 -52.80 -27.50 -8.58
CA ASN A 198 -53.54 -28.21 -9.62
C ASN A 198 -52.88 -29.52 -10.05
N HIS A 199 -52.20 -30.21 -9.12
CA HIS A 199 -51.59 -31.52 -9.39
C HIS A 199 -52.64 -32.63 -9.63
N SER A 200 -52.44 -33.44 -10.67
CA SER A 200 -53.25 -34.62 -10.97
C SER A 200 -53.28 -35.59 -9.80
N GLY A 201 -54.49 -35.94 -9.35
CA GLY A 201 -54.71 -36.79 -8.18
C GLY A 201 -54.70 -36.07 -6.82
N ARG A 202 -54.37 -34.77 -6.75
CA ARG A 202 -54.37 -33.96 -5.51
C ARG A 202 -54.81 -32.51 -5.74
N LEU A 203 -55.93 -32.30 -6.40
CA LEU A 203 -56.41 -30.96 -6.73
C LEU A 203 -56.80 -30.15 -5.50
N GLY A 204 -56.44 -28.86 -5.52
CA GLY A 204 -56.63 -27.91 -4.43
C GLY A 204 -55.63 -28.04 -3.28
N GLN A 205 -54.74 -29.04 -3.30
CA GLN A 205 -53.73 -29.24 -2.27
C GLN A 205 -52.32 -29.05 -2.85
N PRO A 206 -51.42 -28.30 -2.20
CA PRO A 206 -50.03 -28.20 -2.62
C PRO A 206 -49.39 -29.60 -2.68
N PHE A 207 -48.97 -30.01 -3.87
CA PHE A 207 -48.32 -31.30 -4.08
C PHE A 207 -47.33 -31.27 -5.24
N GLY A 208 -46.27 -32.08 -5.12
CA GLY A 208 -45.28 -32.26 -6.17
C GLY A 208 -44.02 -32.98 -5.66
N PRO A 209 -42.95 -33.03 -6.47
CA PRO A 209 -41.73 -33.76 -6.17
C PRO A 209 -40.87 -33.05 -5.12
N SER A 210 -39.96 -33.81 -4.50
CA SER A 210 -38.93 -33.28 -3.60
C SER A 210 -37.55 -33.85 -3.95
N PRO A 211 -36.94 -33.44 -5.09
CA PRO A 211 -35.58 -33.85 -5.40
C PRO A 211 -34.62 -33.34 -4.31
N ASP A 212 -33.57 -34.12 -4.04
CA ASP A 212 -32.53 -33.73 -3.11
C ASP A 212 -31.13 -33.83 -3.72
N THR A 213 -30.19 -33.14 -3.09
CA THR A 213 -28.76 -33.28 -3.36
C THR A 213 -27.96 -33.10 -2.09
N THR A 214 -26.76 -33.69 -2.06
CA THR A 214 -25.87 -33.67 -0.91
C THR A 214 -24.54 -33.03 -1.26
N PHE A 215 -23.92 -32.34 -0.31
CA PHE A 215 -22.59 -31.76 -0.44
C PHE A 215 -21.83 -31.82 0.89
N ILE A 216 -20.53 -31.60 0.84
CA ILE A 216 -19.68 -31.45 2.03
C ILE A 216 -19.35 -29.97 2.19
N TRP A 217 -19.56 -29.42 3.39
CA TRP A 217 -19.13 -28.05 3.68
C TRP A 217 -17.60 -27.99 3.72
N PRO A 218 -16.95 -26.98 3.13
CA PRO A 218 -15.49 -26.85 3.16
C PRO A 218 -14.91 -27.00 4.57
N SER A 219 -13.76 -27.65 4.71
CA SER A 219 -13.10 -27.82 6.02
C SER A 219 -12.39 -26.56 6.50
N GLN A 220 -12.15 -25.61 5.59
CA GLN A 220 -11.56 -24.31 5.83
C GLN A 220 -12.17 -23.30 4.86
N SER A 221 -12.15 -22.02 5.22
CA SER A 221 -12.49 -20.95 4.29
C SER A 221 -11.44 -20.81 3.20
N THR A 222 -11.88 -20.28 2.06
CA THR A 222 -10.98 -19.66 1.09
C THR A 222 -10.69 -18.25 1.57
N LEU A 223 -9.42 -17.91 1.75
CA LEU A 223 -9.06 -16.55 2.09
C LEU A 223 -9.19 -15.69 0.82
N ILE A 224 -9.60 -14.43 0.99
CA ILE A 224 -9.72 -13.46 -0.11
C ILE A 224 -9.00 -12.19 0.30
N ASP A 225 -8.11 -11.72 -0.57
CA ASP A 225 -7.23 -10.57 -0.36
C ASP A 225 -6.34 -10.74 0.89
N GLU A 226 -5.96 -11.98 1.22
CA GLU A 226 -5.04 -12.28 2.32
C GLU A 226 -3.64 -11.73 2.09
N ALA A 227 -3.28 -11.40 0.85
CA ALA A 227 -1.97 -10.89 0.49
C ALA A 227 -2.02 -9.58 -0.32
N ILE A 228 -0.99 -8.76 -0.12
CA ILE A 228 -0.74 -7.53 -0.87
C ILE A 228 0.72 -7.45 -1.33
N THR A 229 0.94 -6.88 -2.52
CA THR A 229 2.27 -6.42 -2.96
C THR A 229 2.38 -4.94 -2.70
N VAL A 230 3.45 -4.50 -2.02
CA VAL A 230 3.68 -3.11 -1.64
C VAL A 230 4.82 -2.53 -2.46
N LYS A 231 4.61 -1.34 -3.02
CA LYS A 231 5.62 -0.61 -3.79
C LYS A 231 5.73 0.81 -3.30
N ASP A 232 6.90 1.40 -3.50
CA ASP A 232 7.13 2.83 -3.33
C ASP A 232 7.43 3.48 -4.66
N THR A 233 6.97 4.71 -4.84
CA THR A 233 7.16 5.45 -6.09
C THR A 233 7.42 6.92 -5.83
N TYR A 234 8.44 7.46 -6.48
CA TYR A 234 8.79 8.88 -6.41
C TYR A 234 9.31 9.38 -7.75
N ILE A 235 9.27 10.69 -7.93
CA ILE A 235 9.83 11.38 -9.08
C ILE A 235 11.06 12.15 -8.62
N ASP A 236 12.21 11.91 -9.25
CA ASP A 236 13.43 12.65 -8.95
C ASP A 236 13.40 14.07 -9.56
N LEU A 237 14.43 14.87 -9.26
CA LEU A 237 14.52 16.25 -9.74
C LEU A 237 14.66 16.37 -11.26
N ASN A 238 15.03 15.30 -11.95
CA ASN A 238 15.12 15.24 -13.40
C ASN A 238 13.78 14.82 -14.03
N GLY A 239 12.74 14.59 -13.21
CA GLY A 239 11.44 14.11 -13.67
C GLY A 239 11.41 12.62 -13.98
N VAL A 240 12.41 11.85 -13.53
CA VAL A 240 12.43 10.39 -13.71
C VAL A 240 11.67 9.73 -12.57
N GLU A 241 10.74 8.85 -12.93
CA GLU A 241 10.00 8.02 -11.99
C GLU A 241 10.87 6.83 -11.55
N HIS A 242 10.93 6.60 -10.25
CA HIS A 242 11.60 5.48 -9.62
C HIS A 242 10.58 4.65 -8.87
N VAL A 243 10.64 3.32 -9.04
CA VAL A 243 9.76 2.37 -8.37
C VAL A 243 10.62 1.41 -7.55
N ILE A 244 10.31 1.31 -6.26
CA ILE A 244 10.97 0.40 -5.32
C ILE A 244 9.97 -0.67 -4.92
N ASP A 245 10.34 -1.95 -5.07
CA ASP A 245 9.55 -3.05 -4.54
C ASP A 245 9.85 -3.20 -3.03
N LEU A 246 8.82 -3.04 -2.19
CA LEU A 246 8.92 -3.19 -0.74
C LEU A 246 8.59 -4.62 -0.29
N GLY A 247 8.11 -5.47 -1.19
CA GLY A 247 7.82 -6.88 -0.93
C GLY A 247 6.33 -7.22 -0.96
N THR A 248 6.05 -8.49 -0.68
CA THR A 248 4.68 -9.03 -0.59
C THR A 248 4.40 -9.50 0.83
N TYR A 249 3.24 -9.13 1.36
CA TYR A 249 2.83 -9.37 2.74
C TYR A 249 1.53 -10.17 2.75
N SER A 250 1.39 -11.12 3.67
CA SER A 250 0.24 -12.03 3.71
C SER A 250 -0.23 -12.32 5.13
N THR A 251 -1.54 -12.50 5.33
CA THR A 251 -2.12 -13.06 6.56
C THR A 251 -2.15 -14.59 6.57
N ASP A 252 -1.80 -15.24 5.46
CA ASP A 252 -1.59 -16.69 5.37
C ASP A 252 -0.10 -17.03 5.59
N PRO A 253 0.26 -17.70 6.71
CA PRO A 253 1.63 -18.08 6.98
C PRO A 253 2.15 -19.19 6.06
N THR A 254 1.30 -19.80 5.24
CA THR A 254 1.66 -20.88 4.32
C THR A 254 1.98 -20.39 2.91
N LEU A 255 1.73 -19.12 2.58
CA LEU A 255 1.93 -18.56 1.26
C LEU A 255 3.43 -18.27 0.99
N PRO A 256 4.09 -18.98 0.06
CA PRO A 256 5.53 -18.87 -0.14
C PRO A 256 5.92 -17.52 -0.73
N GLY A 257 7.09 -17.02 -0.32
CA GLY A 257 7.63 -15.74 -0.83
C GLY A 257 6.97 -14.49 -0.25
N THR A 258 6.15 -14.64 0.79
CA THR A 258 5.50 -13.51 1.48
C THR A 258 6.03 -13.34 2.90
N THR A 259 5.96 -12.12 3.42
CA THR A 259 6.15 -11.83 4.84
C THR A 259 4.82 -11.97 5.56
N TYR A 260 4.76 -12.87 6.53
CA TYR A 260 3.57 -13.07 7.36
C TYR A 260 3.27 -11.84 8.23
N VAL A 261 2.02 -11.41 8.24
CA VAL A 261 1.45 -10.36 9.08
C VAL A 261 0.25 -10.94 9.81
N GLU A 262 0.20 -10.80 11.14
CA GLU A 262 -0.93 -11.36 11.90
C GLU A 262 -2.27 -10.73 11.46
N PRO A 263 -3.36 -11.51 11.39
CA PRO A 263 -4.69 -10.98 11.15
C PRO A 263 -5.07 -9.85 12.12
N ASN A 264 -5.72 -8.80 11.63
CA ASN A 264 -6.16 -7.63 12.40
C ASN A 264 -5.00 -6.87 13.09
N SER A 265 -3.83 -6.83 12.44
CA SER A 265 -2.64 -6.17 12.95
C SER A 265 -2.06 -5.15 11.96
N SER A 266 -1.10 -4.36 12.45
CA SER A 266 -0.31 -3.45 11.63
C SER A 266 1.14 -3.91 11.59
N TYR A 267 1.78 -3.76 10.43
CA TYR A 267 3.18 -4.08 10.19
C TYR A 267 3.93 -2.84 9.68
N GLN A 268 5.07 -2.54 10.30
CA GLN A 268 5.91 -1.42 9.89
C GLN A 268 7.09 -1.90 9.04
N ILE A 269 7.29 -1.23 7.92
CA ILE A 269 8.37 -1.45 6.96
C ILE A 269 9.33 -0.26 7.11
N PRO A 270 10.39 -0.37 7.92
CA PRO A 270 11.40 0.67 8.03
C PRO A 270 12.27 0.67 6.77
N THR A 271 12.48 1.85 6.19
CA THR A 271 13.18 1.99 4.91
C THR A 271 13.83 3.36 4.80
N GLN A 272 14.63 3.56 3.76
CA GLN A 272 15.32 4.81 3.47
C GLN A 272 15.41 5.04 1.97
N ILE A 273 15.44 6.30 1.56
CA ILE A 273 15.55 6.71 0.16
C ILE A 273 16.67 7.71 -0.01
N THR A 274 17.49 7.53 -1.05
CA THR A 274 18.53 8.51 -1.42
C THR A 274 18.02 9.38 -2.55
N ILE A 275 17.99 10.70 -2.34
CA ILE A 275 17.54 11.69 -3.31
C ILE A 275 18.68 12.65 -3.64
N GLY A 276 18.77 13.04 -4.91
CA GLY A 276 19.88 13.80 -5.48
C GLY A 276 20.62 13.02 -6.58
N PRO A 277 21.73 13.55 -7.11
CA PRO A 277 22.38 14.79 -6.68
C PRO A 277 21.57 16.05 -7.01
N PHE A 278 21.64 17.07 -6.15
CA PHE A 278 20.94 18.33 -6.34
C PHE A 278 21.77 19.32 -7.17
N ASN A 279 21.39 19.58 -8.42
CA ASN A 279 22.20 20.44 -9.31
C ASN A 279 21.65 21.87 -9.48
N THR A 280 20.49 22.17 -8.91
CA THR A 280 19.82 23.47 -9.07
C THR A 280 19.75 24.18 -7.73
N LEU A 281 20.27 25.40 -7.69
CA LEU A 281 20.26 26.26 -6.51
C LEU A 281 18.86 26.72 -6.11
N GLY A 282 18.62 26.85 -4.80
CA GLY A 282 17.39 27.40 -4.24
C GLY A 282 16.53 26.35 -3.53
N GLY A 283 15.23 26.56 -3.55
CA GLY A 283 14.26 25.74 -2.83
C GLY A 283 13.13 26.59 -2.26
N PRO A 284 12.13 25.97 -1.61
CA PRO A 284 12.05 24.54 -1.33
C PRO A 284 11.76 23.69 -2.57
N TYR A 285 12.46 22.56 -2.72
CA TYR A 285 12.11 21.49 -3.64
C TYR A 285 11.27 20.47 -2.88
N PRO A 286 9.95 20.37 -3.16
CA PRO A 286 9.12 19.36 -2.55
C PRO A 286 9.50 18.00 -3.12
N PHE A 287 9.91 17.08 -2.25
CA PHE A 287 10.10 15.68 -2.56
C PHE A 287 8.90 14.90 -2.03
N THR A 288 8.10 14.35 -2.93
CA THR A 288 6.95 13.48 -2.58
C THR A 288 7.29 12.04 -2.89
N ASN A 289 7.05 11.17 -1.91
CA ASN A 289 7.20 9.74 -2.04
C ASN A 289 5.87 9.06 -1.71
N THR A 290 5.42 8.14 -2.56
CA THR A 290 4.10 7.52 -2.51
C THR A 290 4.23 6.02 -2.36
N ALA A 291 3.82 5.49 -1.21
CA ALA A 291 3.70 4.06 -1.00
C ALA A 291 2.32 3.60 -1.51
N SER A 292 2.25 2.43 -2.12
CA SER A 292 1.03 1.84 -2.64
C SER A 292 1.00 0.34 -2.47
N PHE A 293 -0.19 -0.25 -2.50
CA PHE A 293 -0.37 -1.69 -2.55
C PHE A 293 -1.42 -2.12 -3.58
N VAL A 294 -1.36 -3.39 -3.96
CA VAL A 294 -2.39 -4.09 -4.75
C VAL A 294 -2.65 -5.45 -4.08
N THR A 295 -3.92 -5.82 -3.86
CA THR A 295 -4.31 -7.13 -3.34
C THR A 295 -4.20 -8.22 -4.42
N THR A 296 -3.97 -9.47 -4.01
CA THR A 296 -3.70 -10.57 -4.93
C THR A 296 -4.93 -11.12 -5.65
N ASP A 297 -6.11 -11.07 -5.03
CA ASP A 297 -7.30 -11.73 -5.57
C ASP A 297 -8.22 -10.76 -6.30
N THR A 298 -8.60 -9.66 -5.65
CA THR A 298 -9.52 -8.69 -6.23
C THR A 298 -8.82 -7.57 -6.99
N GLY A 299 -7.51 -7.39 -6.78
CA GLY A 299 -6.74 -6.28 -7.34
C GLY A 299 -7.09 -4.92 -6.72
N ALA A 300 -7.68 -4.91 -5.52
CA ALA A 300 -7.96 -3.69 -4.78
C ALA A 300 -6.66 -2.95 -4.46
N THR A 301 -6.69 -1.63 -4.47
CA THR A 301 -5.50 -0.79 -4.33
C THR A 301 -5.66 0.23 -3.20
N GLY A 302 -4.55 0.59 -2.56
CA GLY A 302 -4.46 1.74 -1.67
C GLY A 302 -3.11 2.43 -1.79
N SER A 303 -3.04 3.69 -1.36
CA SER A 303 -1.79 4.46 -1.39
C SER A 303 -1.79 5.56 -0.34
N ASP A 304 -0.60 5.89 0.15
CA ASP A 304 -0.39 7.07 0.99
C ASP A 304 0.93 7.76 0.65
N SER A 305 1.00 9.07 0.84
CA SER A 305 2.12 9.90 0.41
C SER A 305 2.64 10.77 1.54
N TRP A 306 3.96 10.88 1.60
CA TRP A 306 4.65 11.80 2.47
C TRP A 306 5.50 12.76 1.62
N THR A 307 5.58 14.02 2.05
CA THR A 307 6.34 15.07 1.36
C THR A 307 7.27 15.76 2.33
N VAL A 308 8.50 16.01 1.89
CA VAL A 308 9.48 16.83 2.61
C VAL A 308 10.08 17.88 1.68
N ASN A 309 10.44 19.03 2.24
CA ASN A 309 11.12 20.08 1.49
C ASN A 309 12.63 19.93 1.59
N VAL A 310 13.31 20.09 0.46
CA VAL A 310 14.78 20.19 0.39
C VAL A 310 15.19 21.56 -0.10
N TYR A 311 16.10 22.21 0.61
CA TYR A 311 16.78 23.44 0.20
C TYR A 311 18.18 23.12 -0.26
N VAL A 312 18.50 23.54 -1.48
CA VAL A 312 19.82 23.42 -2.09
C VAL A 312 20.51 24.76 -1.95
N MET A 313 21.45 24.83 -1.03
CA MET A 313 22.23 26.04 -0.83
C MET A 313 23.15 26.29 -2.02
N GLY A 314 23.32 27.58 -2.34
CA GLY A 314 24.48 28.11 -3.05
C GLY A 314 25.74 27.41 -2.59
N ALA A 315 26.62 27.02 -3.50
CA ALA A 315 28.03 26.93 -3.12
C ALA A 315 28.37 28.25 -2.43
N LYS A 316 28.80 28.21 -1.16
CA LYS A 316 29.19 29.45 -0.49
C LYS A 316 30.33 30.04 -1.30
N GLY A 317 30.30 31.36 -1.51
CA GLY A 317 31.41 32.03 -2.19
C GLY A 317 32.73 31.74 -1.47
N THR A 318 33.83 31.76 -2.22
CA THR A 318 35.17 31.63 -1.64
C THR A 318 35.48 32.84 -0.76
N LEU A 319 36.14 32.58 0.35
CA LEU A 319 36.60 33.57 1.31
C LEU A 319 38.14 33.62 1.25
N THR A 320 38.67 34.83 1.34
CA THR A 320 40.11 35.06 1.23
C THR A 320 40.87 34.48 2.43
N ILE A 321 42.18 34.27 2.29
CA ILE A 321 43.07 33.95 3.44
C ILE A 321 42.86 34.92 4.61
N GLY A 322 42.66 36.21 4.31
CA GLY A 322 42.47 37.25 5.32
C GLY A 322 41.22 37.01 6.18
N TYR A 323 40.13 36.52 5.58
CA TYR A 323 38.94 36.12 6.31
C TYR A 323 39.26 34.97 7.26
N TRP A 324 39.76 33.84 6.73
CA TRP A 324 40.05 32.65 7.53
C TRP A 324 41.01 32.94 8.69
N LYS A 325 42.06 33.71 8.44
CA LYS A 325 43.06 34.10 9.44
C LYS A 325 42.46 34.90 10.59
N THR A 326 41.43 35.72 10.33
CA THR A 326 40.81 36.59 11.35
C THR A 326 39.59 35.96 12.01
N HIS A 327 39.14 34.78 11.58
CA HIS A 327 37.98 34.07 12.13
C HIS A 327 38.36 32.72 12.77
N THR A 328 39.57 32.63 13.33
CA THR A 328 40.01 31.48 14.13
C THR A 328 39.62 31.57 15.62
N GLY A 329 38.88 32.63 16.01
CA GLY A 329 38.50 32.87 17.41
C GLY A 329 39.60 33.33 18.36
N LEU A 330 40.86 33.45 17.89
CA LEU A 330 42.01 33.72 18.75
C LEU A 330 42.22 35.21 19.05
N TYR A 331 41.70 36.12 18.22
CA TYR A 331 41.93 37.57 18.37
C TYR A 331 40.73 38.38 17.91
N GLY A 332 40.44 39.47 18.64
CA GLY A 332 39.31 40.35 18.36
C GLY A 332 37.96 39.71 18.68
N ASN A 333 36.89 40.28 18.14
CA ASN A 333 35.51 39.88 18.42
C ASN A 333 34.93 38.93 17.35
N ASN A 334 35.75 38.42 16.43
CA ASN A 334 35.29 37.55 15.36
C ASN A 334 35.03 36.14 15.90
N LYS A 335 33.90 35.55 15.51
CA LYS A 335 33.54 34.17 15.85
C LYS A 335 34.57 33.20 15.27
N ASP A 336 34.92 32.17 16.03
CA ASP A 336 35.65 31.02 15.50
C ASP A 336 34.76 30.24 14.52
N VAL A 337 35.12 30.29 13.25
CA VAL A 337 34.49 29.52 12.18
C VAL A 337 35.47 28.51 11.57
N VAL A 338 36.73 28.50 12.01
CA VAL A 338 37.77 27.60 11.49
C VAL A 338 37.76 26.29 12.24
N THR A 339 37.74 26.31 13.58
CA THR A 339 37.78 25.07 14.39
C THR A 339 36.69 24.06 14.00
N PRO A 340 35.41 24.45 13.78
CA PRO A 340 34.39 23.51 13.34
C PRO A 340 34.68 22.88 11.96
N LEU A 341 35.34 23.61 11.06
CA LEU A 341 35.66 23.14 9.70
C LEU A 341 36.89 22.24 9.64
N LEU A 342 37.76 22.27 10.66
CA LEU A 342 38.90 21.36 10.73
C LEU A 342 38.46 19.92 10.99
N GLY A 343 37.37 19.68 11.73
CA GLY A 343 36.88 18.34 12.03
C GLY A 343 37.94 17.48 12.72
N SER A 344 38.33 16.36 12.09
CA SER A 344 39.44 15.50 12.53
C SER A 344 40.83 15.99 12.10
N GLY A 345 40.88 17.06 11.29
CA GLY A 345 42.07 17.75 10.82
C GLY A 345 42.12 17.84 9.28
N ILE A 346 42.77 18.88 8.77
CA ILE A 346 43.01 19.08 7.33
C ILE A 346 44.48 18.80 7.03
N TRP A 347 44.76 17.84 6.15
CA TRP A 347 46.12 17.59 5.68
C TRP A 347 46.56 18.66 4.66
N LEU A 348 47.79 19.15 4.79
CA LEU A 348 48.55 19.84 3.76
C LEU A 348 49.68 18.90 3.35
N GLY A 349 49.45 18.16 2.27
CA GLY A 349 50.15 16.90 2.01
C GLY A 349 49.19 15.71 1.93
N THR A 350 49.72 14.51 1.76
CA THR A 350 48.94 13.27 1.88
C THR A 350 48.99 12.71 3.30
N PRO A 351 47.99 11.93 3.75
CA PRO A 351 48.17 11.04 4.89
C PRO A 351 49.47 10.24 4.74
N ASP A 352 50.21 10.05 5.84
CA ASP A 352 51.50 9.34 5.91
C ASP A 352 52.68 9.97 5.16
N GLY A 353 52.50 11.14 4.53
CA GLY A 353 53.62 11.87 3.92
C GLY A 353 54.62 12.33 4.97
N ALA A 354 55.91 12.03 4.76
CA ALA A 354 56.98 12.32 5.72
C ALA A 354 57.15 13.82 6.04
N LYS A 355 56.63 14.69 5.18
CA LYS A 355 56.66 16.16 5.33
C LYS A 355 55.26 16.78 5.46
N SER A 356 54.20 15.99 5.38
CA SER A 356 52.82 16.46 5.47
C SER A 356 52.55 17.11 6.82
N VAL A 357 51.65 18.10 6.80
CA VAL A 357 51.18 18.78 8.02
C VAL A 357 49.70 18.49 8.21
N LEU A 358 49.32 17.87 9.32
CA LEU A 358 47.92 17.77 9.74
C LEU A 358 47.56 19.00 10.57
N VAL A 359 46.60 19.79 10.09
CA VAL A 359 46.11 20.99 10.76
C VAL A 359 44.91 20.63 11.61
N THR A 360 45.07 20.62 12.94
CA THR A 360 44.02 20.17 13.88
C THR A 360 43.49 21.27 14.80
N SER A 361 44.13 22.45 14.83
CA SER A 361 43.72 23.55 15.72
C SER A 361 43.67 24.91 15.02
N ALA A 362 42.88 25.82 15.59
CA ALA A 362 42.79 27.21 15.17
C ALA A 362 44.14 27.95 15.21
N GLU A 363 44.99 27.65 16.19
CA GLU A 363 46.32 28.26 16.35
C GLU A 363 47.24 27.85 15.20
N GLN A 364 47.27 26.55 14.90
CA GLN A 364 48.06 26.01 13.80
C GLN A 364 47.55 26.53 12.44
N ALA A 365 46.23 26.57 12.27
CA ALA A 365 45.62 27.12 11.06
C ALA A 365 46.00 28.60 10.87
N ARG A 366 45.89 29.41 11.94
CA ARG A 366 46.28 30.82 11.91
C ARG A 366 47.75 31.00 11.56
N GLU A 367 48.64 30.20 12.15
CA GLU A 367 50.08 30.27 11.91
C GLU A 367 50.38 30.07 10.41
N LEU A 368 49.84 28.99 9.84
CA LEU A 368 49.99 28.67 8.42
C LEU A 368 49.37 29.74 7.52
N LEU A 369 48.14 30.22 7.82
CA LEU A 369 47.48 31.30 7.08
C LEU A 369 48.20 32.65 7.18
N SER A 370 49.05 32.83 8.20
CA SER A 370 49.86 34.05 8.38
C SER A 370 51.15 34.01 7.58
N MET A 371 51.49 32.88 6.94
CA MET A 371 52.78 32.67 6.26
C MET A 371 53.97 32.99 7.19
N SER A 372 53.88 32.58 8.46
CA SER A 372 54.92 32.85 9.47
C SER A 372 56.27 32.24 9.09
N GLY A 373 57.36 32.83 9.61
CA GLY A 373 58.74 32.36 9.38
C GLY A 373 59.46 33.05 8.22
N ASP A 374 58.89 33.01 7.01
CA ASP A 374 59.40 33.75 5.84
C ASP A 374 58.32 33.84 4.74
N ALA A 375 57.76 35.04 4.53
CA ALA A 375 56.76 35.28 3.50
C ALA A 375 57.33 35.21 2.06
N SER A 376 58.66 35.21 1.89
CA SER A 376 59.31 35.02 0.59
C SER A 376 59.43 33.53 0.20
N ASN A 377 59.21 32.62 1.15
CA ASN A 377 59.23 31.18 0.92
C ASN A 377 57.97 30.71 0.18
N GLY A 378 58.14 30.13 -1.01
CA GLY A 378 57.02 29.68 -1.84
C GLY A 378 56.20 28.54 -1.23
N ILE A 379 56.80 27.68 -0.40
CA ILE A 379 56.07 26.61 0.29
C ILE A 379 55.18 27.18 1.41
N ASN A 380 55.64 28.20 2.13
CA ASN A 380 54.79 28.89 3.13
C ASN A 380 53.57 29.54 2.46
N LYS A 381 53.75 30.13 1.27
CA LYS A 381 52.62 30.65 0.47
C LYS A 381 51.67 29.53 0.05
N LEU A 382 52.21 28.40 -0.42
CA LEU A 382 51.41 27.24 -0.81
C LEU A 382 50.60 26.70 0.37
N TYR A 383 51.20 26.55 1.56
CA TYR A 383 50.47 26.13 2.76
C TYR A 383 49.29 27.03 3.07
N ALA A 384 49.50 28.36 3.09
CA ALA A 384 48.44 29.31 3.39
C ALA A 384 47.30 29.24 2.36
N GLN A 385 47.63 29.21 1.06
CA GLN A 385 46.65 29.19 -0.02
C GLN A 385 45.89 27.87 -0.10
N LEU A 386 46.58 26.75 0.06
CA LEU A 386 45.98 25.43 0.08
C LEU A 386 45.05 25.23 1.28
N LEU A 387 45.48 25.67 2.47
CA LEU A 387 44.64 25.61 3.67
C LEU A 387 43.38 26.45 3.50
N ALA A 388 43.48 27.69 3.01
CA ALA A 388 42.31 28.53 2.74
C ALA A 388 41.38 27.92 1.69
N ALA A 389 41.93 27.30 0.63
CA ALA A 389 41.11 26.64 -0.39
C ALA A 389 40.35 25.44 0.19
N LYS A 390 41.01 24.61 1.01
CA LYS A 390 40.38 23.48 1.70
C LYS A 390 39.34 23.93 2.73
N LEU A 391 39.57 25.04 3.44
CA LEU A 391 38.58 25.66 4.32
C LEU A 391 37.38 26.22 3.54
N ASN A 392 37.60 26.83 2.37
CA ASN A 392 36.52 27.25 1.48
C ASN A 392 35.66 26.06 1.06
N ILE A 393 36.29 24.96 0.62
CA ILE A 393 35.58 23.72 0.25
C ILE A 393 34.83 23.15 1.46
N ALA A 394 35.48 23.06 2.63
CA ALA A 394 34.83 22.60 3.86
C ALA A 394 33.65 23.50 4.29
N ASN A 395 33.70 24.79 3.95
CA ASN A 395 32.62 25.74 4.18
C ASN A 395 31.51 25.70 3.11
N GLY A 396 31.66 24.86 2.08
CA GLY A 396 30.66 24.64 1.03
C GLY A 396 30.92 25.38 -0.29
N ALA A 397 32.14 25.88 -0.55
CA ALA A 397 32.52 26.39 -1.87
C ALA A 397 32.84 25.24 -2.85
N ASP A 398 32.53 25.41 -4.14
CA ASP A 398 32.86 24.41 -5.17
C ASP A 398 34.35 24.44 -5.51
N GLY A 399 35.09 23.39 -5.15
CA GLY A 399 36.52 23.24 -5.43
C GLY A 399 36.85 22.60 -6.79
N SER A 400 35.86 22.30 -7.64
CA SER A 400 36.05 21.53 -8.87
C SER A 400 37.13 22.11 -9.80
N SER A 401 37.19 23.44 -9.93
CA SER A 401 38.15 24.18 -10.78
C SER A 401 39.61 24.04 -10.33
N ILE A 402 39.86 23.78 -9.05
CA ILE A 402 41.21 23.67 -8.46
C ILE A 402 41.53 22.27 -7.91
N SER A 403 40.64 21.30 -8.11
CA SER A 403 40.80 19.91 -7.65
C SER A 403 42.15 19.29 -8.06
N THR A 404 42.54 19.41 -9.33
CA THR A 404 43.85 18.92 -9.83
C THR A 404 45.03 19.66 -9.23
N THR A 405 44.87 20.94 -8.91
CA THR A 405 45.90 21.76 -8.24
C THR A 405 46.08 21.33 -6.79
N ILE A 406 44.98 21.04 -6.07
CA ILE A 406 45.03 20.50 -4.70
C ILE A 406 45.81 19.19 -4.67
N VAL A 407 45.46 18.24 -5.55
CA VAL A 407 46.12 16.92 -5.60
C VAL A 407 47.62 17.07 -5.83
N ALA A 408 48.03 17.86 -6.83
CA ALA A 408 49.46 18.07 -7.13
C ALA A 408 50.21 18.77 -5.97
N ALA A 409 49.57 19.75 -5.32
CA ALA A 409 50.14 20.43 -4.17
C ALA A 409 50.30 19.49 -2.95
N ASP A 410 49.30 18.65 -2.69
CA ASP A 410 49.35 17.65 -1.61
C ASP A 410 50.43 16.60 -1.87
N GLU A 411 50.54 16.05 -3.08
CA GLU A 411 51.61 15.11 -3.43
C GLU A 411 53.00 15.73 -3.24
N PHE A 412 53.16 17.01 -3.59
CA PHE A 412 54.42 17.72 -3.39
C PHE A 412 54.74 17.92 -1.90
N LEU A 413 53.76 18.38 -1.11
CA LEU A 413 53.90 18.64 0.32
C LEU A 413 54.05 17.37 1.16
N ALA A 414 53.68 16.20 0.63
CA ALA A 414 53.97 14.91 1.26
C ALA A 414 55.49 14.65 1.40
N THR A 415 56.30 15.24 0.52
CA THR A 415 57.74 14.98 0.43
C THR A 415 58.63 16.22 0.61
N HIS A 416 58.06 17.43 0.61
CA HIS A 416 58.78 18.69 0.77
C HIS A 416 58.08 19.60 1.79
N ASN A 417 58.85 20.35 2.58
CA ASN A 417 58.32 21.38 3.47
C ASN A 417 59.10 22.71 3.34
N ALA A 418 58.76 23.71 4.16
CA ALA A 418 59.36 25.04 4.10
C ALA A 418 60.90 25.05 4.14
N SER A 419 61.53 24.10 4.85
CA SER A 419 62.99 24.02 4.95
C SER A 419 63.67 23.60 3.64
N ASP A 420 62.94 22.93 2.74
CA ASP A 420 63.44 22.46 1.46
C ASP A 420 63.43 23.57 0.38
N TRP A 421 62.79 24.71 0.64
CA TRP A 421 62.60 25.77 -0.37
C TRP A 421 63.90 26.23 -1.02
N SER A 422 64.97 26.41 -0.25
CA SER A 422 66.25 26.89 -0.80
C SER A 422 66.90 25.88 -1.75
N SER A 423 66.75 24.58 -1.48
CA SER A 423 67.34 23.47 -2.24
C SER A 423 66.51 23.05 -3.46
N LEU A 424 65.25 23.47 -3.56
CA LEU A 424 64.42 23.19 -4.73
C LEU A 424 65.04 23.75 -6.02
N THR A 425 64.90 22.97 -7.11
CA THR A 425 65.24 23.41 -8.45
C THR A 425 64.37 24.60 -8.88
N LYS A 426 64.87 25.39 -9.84
CA LYS A 426 64.10 26.50 -10.42
C LYS A 426 62.72 26.05 -10.95
N LYS A 427 62.65 24.87 -11.56
CA LYS A 427 61.40 24.29 -12.09
C LYS A 427 60.41 23.97 -10.96
N GLN A 428 60.86 23.31 -9.89
CA GLN A 428 60.01 23.01 -8.74
C GLN A 428 59.51 24.29 -8.05
N LYS A 429 60.38 25.29 -7.88
CA LYS A 429 59.96 26.61 -7.36
C LYS A 429 58.88 27.26 -8.21
N GLN A 430 58.98 27.15 -9.53
CA GLN A 430 57.97 27.67 -10.46
C GLN A 430 56.63 26.93 -10.34
N GLU A 431 56.62 25.60 -10.21
CA GLU A 431 55.39 24.82 -10.01
C GLU A 431 54.71 25.17 -8.67
N VAL A 432 55.47 25.23 -7.58
CA VAL A 432 54.94 25.63 -6.26
C VAL A 432 54.27 27.01 -6.31
N LEU A 433 54.93 27.98 -6.95
CA LEU A 433 54.38 29.33 -7.10
C LEU A 433 53.15 29.37 -8.02
N LYS A 434 53.12 28.52 -9.06
CA LYS A 434 51.95 28.38 -9.94
C LYS A 434 50.74 27.81 -9.20
N TRP A 435 50.91 26.75 -8.40
CA TRP A 435 49.82 26.21 -7.58
C TRP A 435 49.34 27.21 -6.55
N ALA A 436 50.26 27.87 -5.83
CA ALA A 436 49.91 28.92 -4.88
C ALA A 436 49.13 30.05 -5.55
N TYR A 437 49.48 30.45 -6.77
CA TYR A 437 48.74 31.45 -7.55
C TYR A 437 47.34 30.98 -7.96
N LEU A 438 47.18 29.75 -8.45
CA LEU A 438 45.86 29.22 -8.84
C LEU A 438 44.91 29.10 -7.63
N LEU A 439 45.43 28.64 -6.49
CA LEU A 439 44.69 28.57 -5.24
C LEU A 439 44.35 29.98 -4.71
N ASP A 440 45.24 30.96 -4.89
CA ASP A 440 44.95 32.36 -4.58
C ASP A 440 43.81 32.92 -5.43
N GLN A 441 43.84 32.70 -6.75
CA GLN A 441 42.75 33.13 -7.64
C GLN A 441 41.41 32.55 -7.17
N TYR A 442 41.38 31.23 -6.90
CA TYR A 442 40.21 30.57 -6.33
C TYR A 442 39.76 31.20 -5.01
N ASN A 443 40.66 31.38 -4.04
CA ASN A 443 40.32 31.96 -2.73
C ASN A 443 39.77 33.39 -2.82
N ASN A 444 40.07 34.11 -3.90
CA ASN A 444 39.55 35.45 -4.18
C ASN A 444 38.34 35.47 -5.13
N GLY A 445 37.83 34.30 -5.54
CA GLY A 445 36.61 34.16 -6.35
C GLY A 445 36.79 34.38 -7.85
N TYR A 446 38.00 34.18 -8.39
CA TYR A 446 38.32 34.32 -9.82
C TYR A 446 38.28 33.01 -10.60
#